data_AF-A0A0R0FZG2-F1
#
_entry.id   AF-A0A0R0FZG2-F1
#
_cell.length_a   1.000
_cell.length_b   1.000
_cell.length_c   1.000
_cell.angle_alpha   90.00
_cell.angle_beta   90.00
_cell.angle_gamma   90.00
#
_symmetry.space_group_name_H-M   'P 1'
#
loop_
_entity.id
_entity.type
_entity.pdbx_description
1 polymer ?
#
loop_
_entity_poly.entity_id
_entity_poly.type
_entity_poly.pdbx_seq_one_letter_code
_entity_poly.pdbx_strand_id
1 'polypeptide(L)'
;MTKSLSNPQLTLLWNLMMLSDNFSIDKETLRKDFYSPDNEPQRRWFFQNFKGTNRQQIQDKFYECVERVKINILFFDWFHAYTIIEDIDYPWKQDIIGDPTTNVITNWQLKDGELIQSDLPPATQYQLPNIKDSSNKPVMAIPFKTKDINEEVTSRDIRSLMEQANYTNKYLQVLGETLKTKISKQKTIEEASTSIPIENPLFKPFKISDKAKKNKRA
;
A
#
# COMPACT_ATOMS: atom_id res chain seq x y z
N MET A 1 7.21 29.02 34.98
CA MET A 1 7.35 28.68 33.54
C MET A 1 7.67 27.20 33.44
N THR A 2 6.70 26.37 33.09
CA THR A 2 6.93 24.96 32.75
C THR A 2 6.04 24.66 31.55
N LYS A 3 6.58 24.90 30.35
CA LYS A 3 5.97 24.40 29.11
C LYS A 3 6.15 22.89 29.15
N SER A 4 5.08 22.15 29.44
CA SER A 4 5.12 20.70 29.33
C SER A 4 5.42 20.37 27.86
N LEU A 5 6.56 19.74 27.63
CA LEU A 5 6.96 19.21 26.34
C LEU A 5 5.92 18.15 25.94
N SER A 6 5.00 18.50 25.05
CA SER A 6 4.03 17.57 24.46
C SER A 6 4.81 16.49 23.71
N ASN A 7 4.90 15.32 24.31
CA ASN A 7 5.50 14.15 23.68
C ASN A 7 4.66 13.79 22.43
N PRO A 8 5.23 13.80 21.22
CA PRO A 8 4.49 13.56 19.99
C PRO A 8 3.84 12.16 19.94
N GLN A 9 4.38 11.17 20.66
CA GLN A 9 3.71 9.87 20.79
C GLN A 9 2.45 9.94 21.64
N LEU A 10 2.47 10.69 22.75
CA LEU A 10 1.27 10.97 23.52
C LEU A 10 0.27 11.77 22.67
N THR A 11 0.72 12.75 21.88
CA THR A 11 -0.17 13.50 20.99
C THR A 11 -0.80 12.62 19.90
N LEU A 12 -0.07 11.66 19.34
CA LEU A 12 -0.60 10.67 18.38
C LEU A 12 -1.60 9.73 19.05
N LEU A 13 -1.28 9.23 20.25
CA LEU A 13 -2.18 8.39 21.04
C LEU A 13 -3.46 9.15 21.41
N TRP A 14 -3.32 10.42 21.81
CA TRP A 14 -4.44 11.33 22.07
C TRP A 14 -5.25 11.61 20.82
N ASN A 15 -4.63 11.90 19.67
CA ASN A 15 -5.35 12.10 18.41
C ASN A 15 -6.09 10.82 17.95
N LEU A 16 -5.54 9.63 18.27
CA LEU A 16 -6.20 8.35 18.00
C LEU A 16 -7.34 8.06 18.98
N MET A 17 -7.19 8.39 20.27
CA MET A 17 -8.27 8.31 21.26
C MET A 17 -9.35 9.38 21.04
N MET A 18 -9.00 10.53 20.45
CA MET A 18 -9.90 11.61 20.06
C MET A 18 -10.60 11.36 18.71
N LEU A 19 -10.51 10.14 18.16
CA LEU A 19 -11.58 9.63 17.30
C LEU A 19 -12.87 9.72 18.11
N SER A 20 -13.60 10.81 17.89
CA SER A 20 -14.82 11.26 18.56
C SER A 20 -15.58 10.11 19.22
N ASP A 21 -15.82 10.19 20.54
CA ASP A 21 -16.63 9.18 21.25
C ASP A 21 -17.98 8.94 20.57
N ASN A 22 -18.50 9.95 19.87
CA ASN A 22 -19.71 9.85 19.07
C ASN A 22 -19.40 9.61 17.59
N PHE A 23 -18.83 8.44 17.27
CA PHE A 23 -18.88 7.98 15.89
C PHE A 23 -20.34 7.63 15.54
N SER A 24 -20.87 8.26 14.50
CA SER A 24 -22.17 7.94 13.93
C SER A 24 -21.99 7.60 12.46
N ILE A 25 -22.55 6.47 12.03
CA ILE A 25 -22.46 6.02 10.65
C ILE A 25 -23.19 7.01 9.74
N ASP A 26 -22.50 7.52 8.72
CA ASP A 26 -23.14 8.34 7.69
C ASP A 26 -23.89 7.45 6.70
N LYS A 27 -25.05 6.95 7.14
CA LYS A 27 -25.90 6.06 6.35
C LYS A 27 -26.34 6.69 5.03
N GLU A 28 -26.46 8.01 4.97
CA GLU A 28 -26.95 8.70 3.76
C GLU A 28 -25.87 8.74 2.69
N THR A 29 -24.62 9.06 3.05
CA THR A 29 -23.49 8.98 2.11
C THR A 29 -23.26 7.55 1.63
N LEU A 30 -23.26 6.57 2.53
CA LEU A 30 -23.10 5.16 2.17
C LEU A 30 -24.23 4.67 1.26
N ARG A 31 -25.47 5.08 1.52
CA ARG A 31 -26.62 4.77 0.67
C ARG A 31 -26.47 5.41 -0.71
N LYS A 32 -26.09 6.68 -0.78
CA LYS A 32 -25.90 7.40 -2.05
C LYS A 32 -24.82 6.74 -2.90
N ASP A 33 -23.69 6.35 -2.29
CA ASP A 33 -22.62 5.62 -2.97
C ASP A 33 -23.10 4.24 -3.43
N PHE A 34 -23.74 3.46 -2.56
CA PHE A 34 -24.24 2.13 -2.91
C PHE A 34 -25.20 2.16 -4.11
N TYR A 35 -26.05 3.19 -4.21
CA TYR A 35 -26.99 3.40 -5.32
C TYR A 35 -26.45 4.25 -6.47
N SER A 36 -25.14 4.57 -6.49
CA SER A 36 -24.54 5.30 -7.61
C SER A 36 -24.68 4.52 -8.92
N PRO A 37 -24.70 5.20 -10.08
CA PRO A 37 -24.66 4.55 -11.39
C PRO A 37 -23.41 3.67 -11.57
N ASP A 38 -22.27 4.11 -11.05
CA ASP A 38 -20.98 3.42 -11.20
C ASP A 38 -20.98 2.05 -10.50
N ASN A 39 -21.73 1.92 -9.40
CA ASN A 39 -21.88 0.69 -8.63
C ASN A 39 -23.04 -0.19 -9.12
N GLU A 40 -23.74 0.17 -10.20
CA GLU A 40 -24.91 -0.57 -10.68
C GLU A 40 -24.61 -2.03 -11.05
N PRO A 41 -23.52 -2.37 -11.75
CA PRO A 41 -23.18 -3.75 -12.08
C PRO A 41 -22.98 -4.61 -10.82
N GLN A 42 -22.19 -4.12 -9.86
CA GLN A 42 -21.87 -4.79 -8.60
C GLN A 42 -23.13 -4.95 -7.75
N ARG A 43 -23.98 -3.90 -7.69
CA ARG A 43 -25.26 -3.92 -6.96
C ARG A 43 -26.24 -4.92 -7.54
N ARG A 44 -26.39 -4.98 -8.87
CA ARG A 44 -27.23 -5.99 -9.53
C ARG A 44 -26.75 -7.39 -9.20
N TRP A 45 -25.45 -7.63 -9.33
CA TRP A 45 -24.86 -8.92 -9.03
C TRP A 45 -25.06 -9.32 -7.56
N PHE A 46 -24.84 -8.39 -6.63
CA PHE A 46 -25.06 -8.61 -5.21
C PHE A 46 -26.51 -9.03 -4.92
N PHE A 47 -27.50 -8.33 -5.47
CA PHE A 47 -28.91 -8.68 -5.29
C PHE A 47 -29.35 -9.97 -5.99
N GLN A 48 -28.67 -10.36 -7.08
CA GLN A 48 -28.92 -11.64 -7.75
C GLN A 48 -28.42 -12.83 -6.91
N ASN A 49 -27.24 -12.70 -6.30
CA ASN A 49 -26.57 -13.80 -5.60
C ASN A 49 -26.96 -13.90 -4.12
N PHE A 50 -27.27 -12.77 -3.46
CA PHE A 50 -27.61 -12.75 -2.03
C PHE A 50 -29.05 -12.28 -1.82
N LYS A 51 -29.89 -13.16 -1.27
CA LYS A 51 -31.32 -12.93 -1.02
C LYS A 51 -31.70 -13.29 0.41
N GLY A 52 -32.79 -12.71 0.89
CA GLY A 52 -33.36 -13.01 2.20
C GLY A 52 -32.34 -12.90 3.33
N THR A 53 -32.28 -13.92 4.18
CA THR A 53 -31.41 -13.98 5.36
C THR A 53 -29.93 -13.88 5.01
N ASN A 54 -29.46 -14.48 3.92
CA ASN A 54 -28.04 -14.43 3.53
C ASN A 54 -27.60 -12.99 3.23
N ARG A 55 -28.47 -12.22 2.58
CA ARG A 55 -28.20 -10.80 2.33
C ARG A 55 -28.15 -10.01 3.63
N GLN A 56 -29.10 -10.26 4.52
CA GLN A 56 -29.17 -9.59 5.82
C GLN A 56 -27.89 -9.84 6.64
N GLN A 57 -27.41 -11.08 6.69
CA GLN A 57 -26.18 -11.44 7.39
C GLN A 57 -24.95 -10.68 6.89
N ILE A 58 -24.83 -10.49 5.57
CA ILE A 58 -23.73 -9.70 4.99
C ILE A 58 -23.86 -8.22 5.37
N GLN A 59 -25.09 -7.68 5.33
CA GLN A 59 -25.35 -6.29 5.73
C GLN A 59 -25.06 -6.06 7.23
N ASP A 60 -25.42 -7.02 8.08
CA ASP A 60 -25.14 -6.96 9.51
C ASP A 60 -23.62 -6.99 9.77
N LYS A 61 -22.88 -7.90 9.12
CA LYS A 61 -21.40 -7.94 9.17
C LYS A 61 -20.76 -6.63 8.70
N PHE A 62 -21.33 -6.00 7.67
CA PHE A 62 -20.84 -4.71 7.18
C PHE A 62 -20.99 -3.61 8.24
N TYR A 63 -22.18 -3.46 8.83
CA TYR A 63 -22.40 -2.43 9.85
C TYR A 63 -21.60 -2.71 11.12
N GLU A 64 -21.48 -3.98 11.54
CA GLU A 64 -20.60 -4.37 12.65
C GLU A 64 -19.15 -3.94 12.40
N CYS A 65 -18.65 -4.12 11.18
CA CYS A 65 -17.31 -3.69 10.80
C CYS A 65 -17.15 -2.17 10.91
N VAL A 66 -18.09 -1.41 10.34
CA VAL A 66 -18.08 0.07 10.33
C VAL A 66 -18.14 0.64 11.75
N GLU A 67 -19.01 0.09 12.61
CA GLU A 67 -19.11 0.49 14.02
C GLU A 67 -17.83 0.19 14.79
N ARG A 68 -17.24 -1.00 14.56
CA ARG A 68 -16.01 -1.43 15.23
C ARG A 68 -14.81 -0.56 14.87
N VAL A 69 -14.63 -0.24 13.58
CA VAL A 69 -13.48 0.53 13.09
C VAL A 69 -13.69 2.05 13.16
N LYS A 70 -14.93 2.51 13.42
CA LYS A 70 -15.31 3.92 13.51
C LYS A 70 -14.92 4.75 12.27
N ILE A 71 -15.04 4.15 11.08
CA ILE A 71 -14.76 4.79 9.78
C ILE A 71 -15.88 4.41 8.81
N ASN A 72 -16.39 5.39 8.05
CA ASN A 72 -17.30 5.12 6.94
C ASN A 72 -16.53 4.43 5.80
N ILE A 73 -16.75 3.12 5.64
CA ILE A 73 -16.17 2.33 4.55
C ILE A 73 -17.24 2.13 3.48
N LEU A 74 -16.91 2.38 2.21
CA LEU A 74 -17.85 2.14 1.10
C LEU A 74 -18.19 0.65 1.02
N PHE A 75 -19.45 0.33 0.75
CA PHE A 75 -19.92 -1.04 0.82
C PHE A 75 -19.17 -1.97 -0.14
N PHE A 76 -18.94 -1.57 -1.39
CA PHE A 76 -18.28 -2.43 -2.38
C PHE A 76 -16.77 -2.57 -2.15
N ASP A 77 -16.12 -1.60 -1.52
CA ASP A 77 -14.72 -1.73 -1.08
C ASP A 77 -14.61 -2.78 0.05
N TRP A 78 -15.49 -2.66 1.05
CA TRP A 78 -15.57 -3.65 2.12
C TRP A 78 -15.97 -5.04 1.58
N PHE A 79 -16.95 -5.09 0.69
CA PHE A 79 -17.49 -6.32 0.14
C PHE A 79 -16.45 -7.04 -0.73
N HIS A 80 -15.61 -6.30 -1.45
CA HIS A 80 -14.49 -6.89 -2.17
C HIS A 80 -13.53 -7.63 -1.21
N ALA A 81 -13.12 -6.99 -0.11
CA ALA A 81 -12.31 -7.65 0.93
C ALA A 81 -13.04 -8.85 1.55
N TYR A 82 -14.34 -8.73 1.80
CA TYR A 82 -15.19 -9.80 2.31
C TYR A 82 -15.18 -11.02 1.38
N THR A 83 -15.30 -10.82 0.06
CA THR A 83 -15.27 -11.92 -0.93
C THR A 83 -13.92 -12.65 -0.98
N ILE A 84 -12.82 -11.95 -0.69
CA ILE A 84 -11.48 -12.58 -0.61
C ILE A 84 -11.37 -13.46 0.64
N ILE A 85 -11.84 -12.96 1.79
CA ILE A 85 -11.75 -13.67 3.07
C ILE A 85 -12.65 -14.90 3.09
N GLU A 86 -13.84 -14.80 2.52
CA GLU A 86 -14.87 -15.85 2.55
C GLU A 86 -14.86 -16.73 1.28
N ASP A 87 -13.86 -16.54 0.41
CA ASP A 87 -13.67 -17.26 -0.85
C ASP A 87 -14.92 -17.30 -1.74
N ILE A 88 -15.55 -16.14 -1.91
CA ILE A 88 -16.75 -15.97 -2.74
C ILE A 88 -16.31 -15.69 -4.18
N ASP A 89 -16.87 -16.43 -5.14
CA ASP A 89 -16.70 -16.16 -6.57
C ASP A 89 -17.33 -14.80 -6.94
N TYR A 90 -16.49 -13.78 -7.10
CA TYR A 90 -16.90 -12.40 -7.33
C TYR A 90 -16.30 -11.90 -8.66
N PRO A 91 -17.13 -11.50 -9.65
CA PRO A 91 -16.63 -11.15 -10.99
C PRO A 91 -15.64 -9.99 -11.04
N TRP A 92 -15.69 -9.10 -10.04
CA TRP A 92 -14.76 -7.98 -9.90
C TRP A 92 -13.66 -8.25 -8.87
N LYS A 93 -13.33 -9.52 -8.62
CA LYS A 93 -12.12 -9.91 -7.89
C LYS A 93 -10.90 -9.55 -8.74
N GLN A 94 -10.54 -8.27 -8.75
CA GLN A 94 -9.19 -7.87 -9.10
C GLN A 94 -8.30 -8.37 -7.97
N ASP A 95 -7.75 -9.58 -8.12
CA ASP A 95 -6.61 -9.95 -7.29
C ASP A 95 -5.57 -8.85 -7.51
N ILE A 96 -5.32 -8.04 -6.48
CA ILE A 96 -4.22 -7.06 -6.48
C ILE A 96 -2.89 -7.77 -6.82
N ILE A 97 -2.85 -9.10 -6.71
CA ILE A 97 -1.70 -9.98 -6.95
C ILE A 97 -1.80 -10.81 -8.26
N GLY A 98 -2.97 -11.02 -8.89
CA GLY A 98 -3.14 -12.16 -9.82
C GLY A 98 -3.77 -11.86 -11.18
N ASP A 99 -3.01 -11.28 -12.11
CA ASP A 99 -3.05 -11.78 -13.49
C ASP A 99 -1.63 -12.22 -13.85
N PRO A 100 -1.30 -13.52 -13.69
CA PRO A 100 0.04 -14.03 -13.93
C PRO A 100 0.52 -13.80 -15.38
N THR A 101 -0.38 -13.50 -16.32
CA THR A 101 0.01 -13.22 -17.72
C THR A 101 0.65 -11.84 -17.89
N THR A 102 0.55 -10.95 -16.90
CA THR A 102 1.00 -9.56 -17.02
C THR A 102 2.16 -9.18 -16.12
N ASN A 103 2.55 -10.08 -15.21
CA ASN A 103 3.66 -9.82 -14.31
C ASN A 103 4.98 -9.87 -15.09
N VAL A 104 5.81 -8.84 -14.92
CA VAL A 104 7.17 -8.81 -15.49
C VAL A 104 8.04 -9.74 -14.66
N ILE A 105 8.13 -11.00 -15.09
CA ILE A 105 9.05 -11.97 -14.50
C ILE A 105 10.47 -11.42 -14.62
N THR A 106 11.11 -11.14 -13.49
CA THR A 106 12.47 -10.59 -13.45
C THR A 106 13.46 -11.71 -13.15
N ASN A 107 14.58 -11.73 -13.89
CA ASN A 107 15.72 -12.59 -13.58
C ASN A 107 16.58 -11.92 -12.49
N TRP A 108 16.70 -12.54 -11.33
CA TRP A 108 17.51 -12.06 -10.21
C TRP A 108 18.80 -12.86 -10.13
N GLN A 109 19.94 -12.19 -10.08
CA GLN A 109 21.24 -12.83 -9.92
C GLN A 109 21.60 -12.91 -8.43
N LEU A 110 21.59 -14.11 -7.87
CA LEU A 110 21.99 -14.37 -6.50
C LEU A 110 23.48 -14.08 -6.28
N LYS A 111 23.89 -13.97 -5.01
CA LYS A 111 25.29 -13.77 -4.63
C LYS A 111 26.24 -14.80 -5.24
N ASP A 112 25.79 -16.05 -5.35
CA ASP A 112 26.59 -17.17 -5.87
C ASP A 112 26.57 -17.23 -7.41
N GLY A 113 25.92 -16.27 -8.08
CA GLY A 113 25.84 -16.16 -9.53
C GLY A 113 24.65 -16.90 -10.16
N GLU A 114 23.93 -17.71 -9.38
CA GLU A 114 22.70 -18.38 -9.81
C GLU A 114 21.62 -17.37 -10.21
N LEU A 115 20.86 -17.69 -11.25
CA LEU A 115 19.75 -16.88 -11.74
C LEU A 115 18.43 -17.53 -11.33
N ILE A 116 17.54 -16.74 -10.73
CA ILE A 116 16.19 -17.17 -10.38
C ILE A 116 15.16 -16.24 -11.00
N GLN A 117 13.98 -16.77 -11.28
CA GLN A 117 12.85 -16.03 -11.82
C GLN A 117 11.81 -15.78 -10.74
N SER A 118 11.44 -14.52 -10.56
CA SER A 118 10.41 -14.13 -9.61
C SER A 118 9.89 -12.74 -9.95
N ASP A 119 8.60 -12.51 -9.67
CA ASP A 119 7.97 -11.19 -9.78
C ASP A 119 8.51 -10.24 -8.70
N LEU A 120 8.85 -10.77 -7.53
CA LEU A 120 9.37 -10.02 -6.39
C LEU A 120 10.85 -10.30 -6.17
N PRO A 121 11.62 -9.34 -5.61
CA PRO A 121 12.98 -9.59 -5.18
C PRO A 121 13.09 -10.80 -4.24
N PRO A 122 14.16 -11.60 -4.34
CA PRO A 122 14.27 -12.82 -3.57
C PRO A 122 14.58 -12.56 -2.10
N ALA A 123 14.13 -13.47 -1.23
CA ALA A 123 14.39 -13.40 0.21
C ALA A 123 15.85 -13.75 0.61
N THR A 124 16.75 -13.86 -0.37
CA THR A 124 18.18 -14.16 -0.21
C THR A 124 19.03 -13.03 -0.77
N GLN A 125 20.35 -13.09 -0.56
CA GLN A 125 21.25 -12.03 -1.02
C GLN A 125 21.42 -12.08 -2.55
N TYR A 126 21.20 -10.95 -3.23
CA TYR A 126 21.27 -10.84 -4.68
C TYR A 126 21.94 -9.53 -5.15
N GLN A 127 22.35 -9.51 -6.42
CA GLN A 127 22.95 -8.36 -7.09
C GLN A 127 21.86 -7.49 -7.72
N LEU A 128 21.90 -6.18 -7.45
CA LEU A 128 20.98 -5.24 -8.09
C LEU A 128 21.28 -5.16 -9.60
N PRO A 129 20.27 -5.37 -10.47
CA PRO A 129 20.47 -5.28 -11.92
C PRO A 129 20.92 -3.88 -12.33
N ASN A 130 21.93 -3.80 -13.20
CA ASN A 130 22.41 -2.56 -13.82
C ASN A 130 22.89 -1.47 -12.84
N ILE A 131 23.16 -1.80 -11.58
CA ILE A 131 23.65 -0.86 -10.57
C ILE A 131 25.04 -1.31 -10.10
N LYS A 132 26.00 -0.40 -10.20
CA LYS A 132 27.38 -0.60 -9.75
C LYS A 132 27.81 0.53 -8.82
N ASP A 133 28.72 0.22 -7.90
CA ASP A 133 29.32 1.22 -7.02
C ASP A 133 30.40 2.05 -7.74
N SER A 134 31.01 2.99 -7.02
CA SER A 134 32.11 3.83 -7.54
C SER A 134 33.36 3.05 -7.93
N SER A 135 33.51 1.82 -7.45
CA SER A 135 34.60 0.89 -7.77
C SER A 135 34.21 -0.12 -8.85
N ASN A 136 33.09 0.10 -9.55
CA ASN A 136 32.54 -0.78 -10.58
C ASN A 136 32.19 -2.20 -10.07
N LYS A 137 31.97 -2.35 -8.76
CA LYS A 137 31.54 -3.61 -8.13
C LYS A 137 30.00 -3.69 -8.11
N PRO A 138 29.44 -4.90 -8.19
CA PRO A 138 27.98 -5.08 -8.09
C PRO A 138 27.49 -4.63 -6.71
N VAL A 139 26.36 -3.92 -6.71
CA VAL A 139 25.69 -3.51 -5.47
C VAL A 139 24.78 -4.64 -5.00
N MET A 140 24.92 -5.02 -3.73
CA MET A 140 24.15 -6.11 -3.13
C MET A 140 22.88 -5.60 -2.44
N ALA A 141 21.88 -6.47 -2.37
CA ALA A 141 20.67 -6.30 -1.59
C ALA A 141 20.33 -7.59 -0.83
N ILE A 142 19.75 -7.45 0.36
CA ILE A 142 19.31 -8.58 1.19
C ILE A 142 18.18 -8.13 2.13
N PRO A 143 17.12 -8.93 2.36
CA PRO A 143 16.00 -8.50 3.21
C PRO A 143 16.38 -8.37 4.69
N PHE A 144 17.10 -9.35 5.23
CA PHE A 144 17.41 -9.43 6.66
C PHE A 144 18.88 -9.77 6.88
N LYS A 145 19.47 -9.10 7.87
CA LYS A 145 20.79 -9.39 8.47
C LYS A 145 20.67 -9.19 9.97
N THR A 146 21.31 -10.06 10.72
CA THR A 146 21.41 -9.97 12.17
C THR A 146 22.85 -9.63 12.55
N LYS A 147 23.01 -8.96 13.69
CA LYS A 147 24.29 -8.68 14.33
C LYS A 147 24.26 -9.32 15.71
N ASP A 148 25.37 -9.92 16.15
CA ASP A 148 25.50 -10.38 17.53
C ASP A 148 25.51 -9.17 18.48
N ILE A 149 24.74 -9.26 19.57
CA ILE A 149 24.62 -8.21 20.58
C ILE A 149 25.96 -8.01 21.31
N ASN A 150 26.78 -9.06 21.41
CA ASN A 150 28.07 -9.03 22.12
C ASN A 150 29.22 -8.52 21.26
N GLU A 151 29.06 -8.43 19.94
CA GLU A 151 30.08 -7.90 19.04
C GLU A 151 30.04 -6.36 19.01
N GLU A 152 31.17 -5.70 18.78
CA GLU A 152 31.18 -4.25 18.53
C GLU A 152 30.63 -3.93 17.13
N VAL A 153 30.14 -2.70 16.94
CA VAL A 153 29.67 -2.24 15.62
C VAL A 153 30.87 -2.00 14.72
N THR A 154 30.86 -2.63 13.54
CA THR A 154 31.93 -2.55 12.53
C THR A 154 31.41 -2.01 11.20
N SER A 155 32.33 -1.74 10.27
CA SER A 155 31.98 -1.38 8.89
C SER A 155 31.16 -2.45 8.15
N ARG A 156 31.21 -3.71 8.60
CA ARG A 156 30.37 -4.80 8.10
C ARG A 156 28.89 -4.57 8.41
N ASP A 157 28.59 -4.00 9.57
CA ASP A 157 27.21 -3.72 10.00
C ASP A 157 26.62 -2.56 9.19
N ILE A 158 27.42 -1.52 8.94
CA ILE A 158 27.04 -0.40 8.06
C ILE A 158 26.75 -0.91 6.65
N ARG A 159 27.62 -1.78 6.11
CA ARG A 159 27.39 -2.41 4.81
C ARG A 159 26.09 -3.23 4.80
N SER A 160 25.87 -4.03 5.83
CA SER A 160 24.65 -4.84 5.96
C SER A 160 23.39 -3.98 5.99
N LEU A 161 23.43 -2.83 6.68
CA LEU A 161 22.34 -1.86 6.71
C LEU A 161 22.07 -1.26 5.32
N MET A 162 23.12 -0.92 4.57
CA MET A 162 22.99 -0.45 3.19
C MET A 162 22.35 -1.52 2.28
N GLU A 163 22.75 -2.78 2.42
CA GLU A 163 22.18 -3.90 1.67
C GLU A 163 20.68 -4.11 1.99
N GLN A 164 20.26 -3.94 3.25
CA GLN A 164 18.84 -3.97 3.64
C GLN A 164 18.04 -2.78 3.11
N ALA A 165 18.61 -1.58 3.13
CA ALA A 165 17.99 -0.40 2.53
C ALA A 165 17.82 -0.58 1.02
N ASN A 166 18.82 -1.13 0.34
CA ASN A 166 18.76 -1.47 -1.08
C ASN A 166 17.63 -2.47 -1.39
N TYR A 167 17.50 -3.52 -0.57
CA TYR A 167 16.40 -4.48 -0.70
C TYR A 167 15.05 -3.78 -0.59
N THR A 168 14.85 -2.99 0.46
CA THR A 168 13.61 -2.27 0.73
C THR A 168 13.26 -1.34 -0.43
N ASN A 169 14.22 -0.54 -0.90
CA ASN A 169 14.03 0.36 -2.03
C ASN A 169 13.68 -0.38 -3.32
N LYS A 170 14.36 -1.50 -3.61
CA LYS A 170 14.07 -2.29 -4.81
C LYS A 170 12.70 -2.95 -4.72
N TYR A 171 12.32 -3.47 -3.56
CA TYR A 171 11.00 -4.05 -3.32
C TYR A 171 9.89 -3.01 -3.53
N LEU A 172 10.05 -1.81 -2.97
CA LEU A 172 9.13 -0.68 -3.19
C LEU A 172 9.06 -0.25 -4.65
N GLN A 173 10.17 -0.24 -5.37
CA GLN A 173 10.20 0.04 -6.80
C GLN A 173 9.34 -0.98 -7.58
N VAL A 174 9.55 -2.27 -7.34
CA VAL A 174 8.81 -3.36 -8.00
C VAL A 174 7.31 -3.26 -7.69
N LEU A 175 6.94 -3.00 -6.43
CA LEU A 175 5.55 -2.75 -6.06
C LEU A 175 4.97 -1.54 -6.81
N GLY A 176 5.70 -0.43 -6.85
CA GLY A 176 5.26 0.78 -7.55
C GLY A 176 5.08 0.59 -9.06
N GLU A 177 5.96 -0.17 -9.70
CA GLU A 177 5.86 -0.54 -11.12
C GLU A 177 4.66 -1.46 -11.38
N THR A 178 4.45 -2.45 -10.50
CA THR A 178 3.30 -3.36 -10.56
C THR A 178 1.97 -2.61 -10.41
N LEU A 179 1.90 -1.60 -9.54
CA LEU A 179 0.69 -0.79 -9.37
C LEU A 179 0.43 0.13 -10.56
N LYS A 180 1.47 0.77 -11.13
CA LYS A 180 1.34 1.67 -12.29
C LYS A 180 0.79 0.96 -13.52
N THR A 181 1.31 -0.23 -13.81
CA THR A 181 0.88 -1.02 -14.98
C THR A 181 -0.60 -1.43 -14.88
N LYS A 182 -1.12 -1.64 -13.67
CA LYS A 182 -2.53 -1.98 -13.44
C LYS A 182 -3.46 -0.77 -13.55
N ILE A 183 -3.11 0.38 -12.97
CA ILE A 183 -3.91 1.61 -13.09
C ILE A 183 -4.00 2.07 -14.55
N SER A 184 -2.93 1.93 -15.34
CA SER A 184 -2.95 2.32 -16.75
C SER A 184 -3.91 1.49 -17.60
N LYS A 185 -4.13 0.21 -17.25
CA LYS A 185 -5.08 -0.67 -17.96
C LYS A 185 -6.53 -0.32 -17.64
N GLN A 186 -6.81 0.21 -16.45
CA GLN A 186 -8.15 0.70 -16.10
C GLN A 186 -8.55 1.91 -16.93
N LYS A 187 -7.61 2.83 -17.22
CA LYS A 187 -7.89 4.01 -18.05
C LYS A 187 -8.29 3.69 -19.50
N THR A 188 -7.88 2.56 -20.06
CA THR A 188 -8.23 2.21 -21.45
C THR A 188 -9.69 1.76 -21.59
N ILE A 189 -10.38 1.40 -20.51
CA ILE A 189 -11.84 1.15 -20.53
C ILE A 189 -12.62 2.45 -20.23
N GLU A 190 -11.93 3.54 -19.88
CA GLU A 190 -12.52 4.79 -19.37
C GLU A 190 -12.53 5.98 -20.36
N GLU A 191 -12.29 5.77 -21.67
CA GLU A 191 -12.53 6.82 -22.67
C GLU A 191 -14.02 6.94 -23.05
N ALA A 192 -14.87 7.19 -22.05
CA ALA A 192 -16.17 7.83 -22.24
C ALA A 192 -16.77 8.34 -20.92
N SER A 193 -16.05 9.14 -20.12
CA SER A 193 -16.72 10.12 -19.23
C SER A 193 -15.79 11.22 -18.72
N THR A 194 -16.18 12.43 -19.10
CA THR A 194 -15.83 13.79 -18.67
C THR A 194 -14.84 13.96 -17.51
N SER A 195 -13.75 14.69 -17.80
CA SER A 195 -12.76 15.18 -16.86
C SER A 195 -13.37 15.94 -15.68
N ILE A 196 -13.30 15.38 -14.48
CA ILE A 196 -13.47 16.14 -13.24
C ILE A 196 -12.11 16.76 -12.90
N PRO A 197 -12.01 18.08 -12.65
CA PRO A 197 -10.77 18.73 -12.28
C PRO A 197 -10.25 18.14 -10.96
N ILE A 198 -9.00 17.68 -10.96
CA ILE A 198 -8.31 17.22 -9.76
C ILE A 198 -8.19 18.42 -8.81
N GLU A 199 -9.06 18.47 -7.80
CA GLU A 199 -8.88 19.39 -6.68
C GLU A 199 -7.54 19.09 -5.99
N ASN A 200 -6.87 20.19 -5.63
CA ASN A 200 -5.55 20.31 -5.02
C ASN A 200 -4.95 19.04 -4.36
N PRO A 201 -3.69 18.67 -4.66
CA PRO A 201 -3.07 17.50 -4.07
C PRO A 201 -3.02 17.61 -2.53
N LEU A 202 -3.45 16.53 -1.86
CA LEU A 202 -3.44 16.38 -0.39
C LEU A 202 -2.06 16.65 0.22
N PHE A 203 -0.99 16.43 -0.56
CA PHE A 203 0.37 16.71 -0.17
C PHE A 203 1.00 17.79 -1.05
N LYS A 204 1.38 18.91 -0.43
CA LYS A 204 2.29 19.88 -1.03
C LYS A 204 3.71 19.53 -0.59
N PRO A 205 4.65 19.27 -1.51
CA PRO A 205 6.05 19.10 -1.15
C PRO A 205 6.54 20.32 -0.37
N PHE A 206 7.23 20.08 0.75
CA PHE A 206 7.82 21.18 1.51
C PHE A 206 8.89 21.87 0.64
N LYS A 207 8.76 23.19 0.48
CA LYS A 207 9.80 23.99 -0.17
C LYS A 207 10.92 24.18 0.85
N ILE A 208 12.09 23.58 0.60
CA ILE A 208 13.30 23.85 1.38
C ILE A 208 13.60 25.35 1.28
N SER A 209 13.63 26.05 2.42
CA SER A 209 13.94 27.48 2.46
C SER A 209 15.38 27.72 1.99
N ASP A 210 15.63 28.86 1.33
CA ASP A 210 16.96 29.17 0.80
C ASP A 210 18.04 29.30 1.90
N LYS A 211 17.63 29.54 3.15
CA LYS A 211 18.52 29.45 4.32
C LYS A 211 19.11 28.05 4.50
N ALA A 212 18.33 26.99 4.27
CA ALA A 212 18.82 25.62 4.36
C ALA A 212 19.70 25.19 3.18
N LYS A 213 19.57 25.86 2.01
CA LYS A 213 20.49 25.64 0.88
C LYS A 213 21.86 26.28 1.11
N LYS A 214 21.94 27.41 1.82
CA LYS A 214 23.22 28.09 2.10
C LYS A 214 24.12 27.30 3.05
N ASN A 215 23.57 26.59 4.03
CA ASN A 215 24.37 25.78 4.97
C ASN A 215 24.90 24.45 4.38
N LYS A 216 24.69 24.16 3.09
CA LYS A 216 25.33 23.02 2.41
C LYS A 216 26.47 23.43 1.47
N ARG A 217 26.85 24.71 1.44
CA ARG A 217 27.96 25.24 0.63
C ARG A 217 29.08 25.89 1.46
N ALA A 218 29.16 25.57 2.75
CA ALA A 218 30.34 25.81 3.59
C ALA A 218 30.72 24.49 4.24
#